data_AF-A0A3L7PVU2-F1
#
_entry.id   AF-A0A3L7PVU2-F1
#
_cell.length_a   1.000
_cell.length_b   1.000
_cell.length_c   1.000
_cell.angle_alpha   90.00
_cell.angle_beta   90.00
_cell.angle_gamma   90.00
#
_symmetry.space_group_name_H-M   'P 1'
#
loop_
_entity.id
_entity.type
_entity.pdbx_description
1 polymer ?
#
loop_
_entity_poly.entity_id
_entity_poly.type
_entity_poly.pdbx_seq_one_letter_code
_entity_poly.pdbx_strand_id
1 'polypeptide(L)' 'MQKQPHFVICVRNTGVPASLELRKVYRLVADAAAAAEGLVRVVDESDEDYLYPDSFFVPIEVPKAAVRAFSKRSA' A
#
# COMPACT_ATOMS: atom_id res chain seq x y z
N MET A 1 -20.49 4.29 4.69
CA MET A 1 -19.17 3.99 5.28
C MET A 1 -18.32 3.37 4.19
N GLN A 2 -17.55 4.16 3.45
CA GLN A 2 -16.69 3.61 2.39
C GLN A 2 -15.52 2.86 3.05
N LYS A 3 -15.37 1.58 2.72
CA LYS A 3 -14.31 0.74 3.25
C LYS A 3 -13.00 1.20 2.62
N GLN A 4 -12.04 1.67 3.42
CA GLN A 4 -10.76 2.10 2.86
C GLN A 4 -10.10 0.92 2.10
N PRO A 5 -9.49 1.17 0.94
CA PRO A 5 -8.80 0.13 0.19
C PRO A 5 -7.67 -0.42 1.06
N HIS A 6 -7.60 -1.75 1.17
CA HIS A 6 -6.58 -2.40 2.00
C HIS A 6 -5.26 -2.58 1.24
N PHE A 7 -5.28 -2.35 -0.07
CA PHE A 7 -4.16 -2.58 -0.96
C PHE A 7 -4.07 -1.48 -2.02
N VAL A 8 -2.83 -1.19 -2.40
CA VAL A 8 -2.49 -0.17 -3.39
C VAL A 8 -1.43 -0.72 -4.33
N ILE A 9 -1.41 -0.27 -5.58
CA ILE A 9 -0.33 -0.56 -6.54
C ILE A 9 0.61 0.65 -6.63
N CYS A 10 1.92 0.42 -6.57
CA CYS A 10 2.90 1.47 -6.79
C CYS A 10 2.97 1.82 -8.28
N VAL A 11 2.70 3.07 -8.62
CA VAL A 11 2.74 3.61 -9.99
C VAL A 11 3.88 4.61 -10.21
N ARG A 12 4.54 5.04 -9.13
CA ARG A 12 5.69 5.94 -9.14
C ARG A 12 6.61 5.60 -7.97
N ASN A 13 7.93 5.63 -8.20
CA ASN A 13 8.95 5.39 -7.19
C ASN A 13 10.13 6.38 -7.32
N THR A 14 9.90 7.53 -7.95
CA THR A 14 10.94 8.54 -8.20
C THR A 14 11.60 8.96 -6.89
N GLY A 15 12.93 8.89 -6.84
CA GLY A 15 13.72 9.23 -5.65
C GLY A 15 13.90 8.11 -4.63
N VAL A 16 13.14 7.00 -4.72
CA VAL A 16 13.23 5.85 -3.81
C VAL A 16 13.11 4.48 -4.52
N PRO A 17 13.81 4.24 -5.66
CA PRO A 17 13.67 2.99 -6.39
C PRO A 17 14.18 1.75 -5.65
N ALA A 18 14.98 1.94 -4.59
CA ALA A 18 15.47 0.85 -3.74
C ALA A 18 14.42 0.39 -2.70
N SER A 19 13.45 1.23 -2.38
CA SER A 19 12.41 0.92 -1.38
C SER A 19 11.06 0.61 -2.03
N LEU A 20 10.79 1.14 -3.22
CA LEU A 20 9.54 0.94 -3.94
C LEU A 20 9.74 0.34 -5.32
N GLU A 21 9.00 -0.73 -5.59
CA GLU A 21 8.98 -1.44 -6.86
C GLU A 21 7.71 -1.06 -7.66
N LEU A 22 7.91 -0.58 -8.89
CA LEU A 22 6.80 -0.24 -9.78
C LEU A 22 5.96 -1.47 -10.11
N ARG A 23 4.64 -1.30 -10.08
CA ARG A 23 3.61 -2.33 -10.32
C ARG A 23 3.48 -3.37 -9.21
N LYS A 24 4.25 -3.26 -8.12
CA LYS A 24 4.08 -4.09 -6.93
C LYS A 24 2.86 -3.63 -6.13
N VAL A 25 2.16 -4.59 -5.53
CA VAL A 25 1.02 -4.35 -4.66
C VAL A 25 1.50 -4.30 -3.22
N TYR A 26 1.15 -3.25 -2.50
CA TYR A 26 1.46 -3.02 -1.11
C TYR A 26 0.20 -3.02 -0.27
N ARG A 27 0.31 -3.42 1.01
CA ARG A 27 -0.79 -3.31 1.98
C ARG A 27 -0.85 -1.87 2.49
N LEU A 28 -2.04 -1.28 2.50
CA LEU A 28 -2.28 0.05 3.05
C LEU A 28 -2.68 -0.06 4.53
N VAL A 29 -2.10 0.79 5.36
CA VAL A 29 -2.44 0.93 6.78
C VAL A 29 -3.17 2.25 6.97
N ALA A 30 -4.30 2.21 7.66
CA ALA A 30 -5.05 3.41 7.98
C ALA A 30 -4.23 4.28 8.95
N ASP A 31 -3.86 5.48 8.49
CA ASP A 31 -3.12 6.46 9.26
C ASP A 31 -3.65 7.85 8.94
N ALA A 32 -4.51 8.38 9.81
CA ALA A 32 -5.15 9.67 9.60
C ALA A 32 -4.16 10.84 9.70
N ALA A 33 -3.08 10.69 10.48
CA ALA A 33 -2.06 11.72 10.62
C ALA A 33 -1.23 11.81 9.33
N ALA A 34 -0.80 10.67 8.79
CA ALA A 34 -0.13 10.61 7.49
C ALA A 34 -1.02 11.16 6.36
N ALA A 35 -2.29 10.76 6.34
CA ALA A 35 -3.23 11.20 5.30
C ALA A 35 -3.44 12.72 5.31
N ALA A 36 -3.42 13.36 6.49
CA ALA A 36 -3.51 14.81 6.61
C ALA A 36 -2.32 15.55 5.96
N GLU A 37 -1.18 14.88 5.83
CA GLU A 37 0.06 15.39 5.22
C GLU A 37 0.24 14.92 3.75
N GLY A 38 -0.78 14.30 3.14
CA GLY A 38 -0.69 13.74 1.79
C GLY A 38 0.21 12.50 1.70
N LEU A 39 0.39 11.79 2.81
CA LEU A 39 1.18 10.57 2.91
C LEU A 39 0.27 9.34 3.11
N VAL A 40 0.78 8.19 2.69
CA VAL A 40 0.19 6.87 2.94
C VAL A 40 1.19 5.99 3.66
N ARG A 41 0.69 5.22 4.63
CA ARG A 41 1.46 4.18 5.31
C ARG A 41 1.26 2.85 4.59
N VAL A 42 2.33 2.31 4.03
CA VAL A 42 2.31 1.02 3.34
C VAL A 42 3.24 0.02 4.03
N VAL A 43 2.90 -1.26 3.95
CA VAL A 43 3.73 -2.36 4.46
C VAL A 43 4.38 -3.08 3.29
N ASP A 44 5.68 -3.33 3.38
CA ASP A 44 6.46 -4.07 2.39
C ASP A 44 6.53 -5.59 2.71
N GLU A 45 7.42 -6.32 2.03
CA GLU A 45 7.62 -7.76 2.24
C GLU A 45 8.24 -8.15 3.58
N SER A 46 8.89 -7.21 4.26
CA SER A 46 9.50 -7.41 5.57
C SER A 46 8.50 -7.23 6.71
N ASP A 47 7.23 -6.93 6.38
CA ASP A 47 6.16 -6.55 7.31
C ASP A 47 6.47 -5.25 8.09
N GLU A 48 7.46 -4.48 7.64
CA GLU A 48 7.76 -3.14 8.12
C GLU A 48 6.88 -2.10 7.41
N ASP A 49 6.51 -1.05 8.14
CA ASP A 49 5.68 0.02 7.60
C ASP A 49 6.50 1.29 7.31
N TYR A 50 6.15 1.94 6.21
CA TYR A 50 6.83 3.12 5.69
C TYR A 50 5.82 4.16 5.19
N LEU A 51 6.20 5.43 5.28
CA LEU A 51 5.41 6.55 4.78
C LEU A 51 5.94 7.05 3.44
N TYR A 52 5.02 7.22 2.49
CA TYR A 52 5.32 7.74 1.15
C TYR A 52 4.22 8.69 0.68
N PRO A 53 4.49 9.55 -0.32
CA PRO A 53 3.46 10.38 -0.93
C PRO A 53 2.31 9.53 -1.48
N ASP A 54 1.08 9.94 -1.22
CA ASP A 54 -0.13 9.27 -1.73
C ASP A 54 -0.12 9.13 -3.26
N SER A 55 0.42 10.11 -3.97
CA SER A 55 0.54 10.19 -5.42
C SER A 55 1.43 9.08 -6.04
N PHE A 56 2.13 8.31 -5.21
CA PHE A 56 2.93 7.17 -5.66
C PHE A 56 2.08 5.92 -5.87
N PHE A 57 0.84 5.94 -5.39
CA PHE A 57 0.02 4.76 -5.25
C PHE A 57 -1.37 4.96 -5.84
N VAL A 58 -1.94 3.88 -6.35
CA VAL A 58 -3.34 3.82 -6.78
C VAL A 58 -4.04 2.71 -5.99
N PRO A 59 -5.20 2.97 -5.37
CA PRO A 59 -5.95 1.94 -4.67
C PRO A 59 -6.46 0.87 -5.63
N ILE A 60 -6.41 -0.39 -5.19
CA ILE A 60 -6.95 -1.51 -5.97
C ILE A 60 -7.95 -2.32 -5.14
N GLU A 61 -8.94 -2.87 -5.83
CA GLU A 61 -9.81 -3.88 -5.25
C GLU A 61 -9.20 -5.27 -5.47
N VAL A 62 -9.13 -6.06 -4.40
CA VAL A 62 -8.69 -7.45 -4.50
C VAL A 62 -9.87 -8.30 -5.01
N PRO A 63 -9.72 -9.00 -6.16
CA PRO A 63 -10.77 -9.87 -6.66
C PRO A 63 -11.13 -10.97 -5.64
N LYS A 64 -12.39 -11.37 -5.59
CA LYS A 64 -12.88 -12.42 -4.65
C LYS A 64 -12.02 -13.68 -4.67
N ALA A 65 -11.58 -14.11 -5.85
CA ALA A 65 -10.73 -15.28 -6.03
C ALA A 65 -9.36 -15.18 -5.32
N ALA A 66 -8.85 -13.96 -5.15
CA ALA A 66 -7.54 -13.69 -4.55
C ALA A 66 -7.60 -13.36 -3.05
N VAL A 67 -8.79 -13.16 -2.47
CA VAL A 67 -8.95 -12.72 -1.06
C VAL A 67 -8.11 -13.56 -0.09
N ARG A 68 -8.10 -14.90 -0.24
CA ARG A 68 -7.30 -15.77 0.64
C ARG A 68 -5.80 -15.52 0.56
N ALA A 69 -5.27 -15.22 -0.63
CA ALA A 69 -3.85 -14.92 -0.82
C ALA A 69 -3.47 -13.60 -0.13
N PHE A 70 -4.37 -12.62 -0.12
CA PHE A 70 -4.18 -11.32 0.52
C PHE A 70 -4.55 -11.28 2.01
N SER A 71 -5.16 -12.34 2.56
CA SER A 71 -5.61 -12.39 3.96
C SER A 71 -4.52 -12.84 4.94
N LYS A 72 -3.47 -13.52 4.46
CA LYS A 72 -2.39 -14.03 5.31
C LYS A 72 -1.35 -12.92 5.51
N ARG A 73 -0.97 -12.66 6.76
CA ARG A 73 0.33 -12.03 7.02
C ARG A 73 1.41 -12.98 6.51
N SER A 74 2.43 -12.44 5.85
CA SER A 74 3.64 -13.20 5.58
C SER A 74 4.16 -13.71 6.93
N ALA A 75 4.47 -15.01 6.98
CA ALA A 75 5.01 -15.63 8.20
C ALA A 75 6.49 -15.27 8.37
#